data_AF-A0A2B6JDB2-F1
#
_entry.id   AF-A0A2B6JDB2-F1
#
_cell.length_a   1.000
_cell.length_b   1.000
_cell.length_c   1.000
_cell.angle_alpha   90.00
_cell.angle_beta   90.00
_cell.angle_gamma   90.00
#
_symmetry.space_group_name_H-M   'P 1'
#
loop_
_entity.id
_entity.type
_entity.pdbx_description
1 polymer ?
#
loop_
_entity_poly.entity_id
_entity_poly.type
_entity_poly.pdbx_seq_one_letter_code
_entity_poly.pdbx_strand_id
1 'polypeptide(L)' 'MFKKFKFYLISIVVSSILGGIIIGANFLFQNIYGLIAGKGFYFNMWPSVIIFCIVFISSFAYMLRQGPDILIND' A
#
# COMPACT_ATOMS: atom_id res chain seq x y z
N MET A 1 -14.91 13.83 -18.73
CA MET A 1 -13.59 13.99 -18.05
C MET A 1 -13.65 13.76 -16.55
N PHE A 2 -14.63 14.34 -15.83
CA PHE A 2 -14.72 14.23 -14.36
C PHE A 2 -14.73 12.79 -13.81
N LYS A 3 -15.47 11.87 -14.45
CA LYS A 3 -15.47 10.44 -14.07
C LYS A 3 -14.09 9.78 -14.14
N LYS A 4 -13.32 10.08 -15.20
CA LYS A 4 -11.94 9.57 -15.36
C LYS A 4 -11.00 10.16 -14.30
N PHE A 5 -11.11 11.46 -14.02
CA PHE A 5 -10.34 12.11 -12.95
C PHE A 5 -10.64 11.49 -11.57
N LYS A 6 -11.92 11.30 -11.25
CA LYS A 6 -12.36 10.62 -10.02
C LYS A 6 -11.78 9.21 -9.91
N PHE A 7 -11.77 8.45 -11.01
CA PHE A 7 -11.18 7.12 -11.05
C PHE A 7 -9.68 7.13 -10.71
N TYR A 8 -8.89 8.03 -11.28
CA TYR A 8 -7.46 8.14 -10.98
C TYR A 8 -7.21 8.49 -9.51
N LEU A 9 -7.98 9.42 -8.95
CA LEU A 9 -7.91 9.78 -7.53
C LEU A 9 -8.21 8.58 -6.62
N ILE A 10 -9.29 7.85 -6.90
CA ILE A 10 -9.66 6.65 -6.14
C ILE A 10 -8.56 5.61 -6.24
N SER A 11 -8.01 5.40 -7.43
CA SER A 11 -6.93 4.44 -7.65
C SER A 11 -5.69 4.78 -6.84
N ILE A 12 -5.29 6.06 -6.79
CA ILE A 12 -4.18 6.52 -5.95
C ILE A 12 -4.45 6.25 -4.47
N VAL A 13 -5.65 6.57 -3.99
CA VAL A 13 -6.03 6.38 -2.58
C VAL A 13 -6.03 4.90 -2.21
N VAL A 14 -6.65 4.05 -3.02
CA VAL A 14 -6.74 2.60 -2.75
C VAL A 14 -5.35 1.96 -2.75
N SER A 15 -4.50 2.29 -3.73
CA SER A 15 -3.12 1.83 -3.78
C SER A 15 -2.30 2.29 -2.58
N SER A 16 -2.51 3.52 -2.11
CA SER A 16 -1.83 4.05 -0.91
C SER A 16 -2.27 3.32 0.36
N ILE A 17 -3.57 3.05 0.52
CA ILE A 17 -4.11 2.32 1.67
C ILE A 17 -3.55 0.89 1.70
N LEU A 18 -3.57 0.19 0.56
CA LEU A 18 -3.00 -1.16 0.44
C LEU A 18 -1.52 -1.19 0.81
N GLY A 19 -0.73 -0.27 0.27
CA GLY A 19 0.69 -0.14 0.64
C GLY A 19 0.87 0.16 2.13
N GLY A 20 0.08 1.08 2.69
CA GLY A 20 0.15 1.49 4.08
C GLY A 20 -0.16 0.36 5.07
N ILE A 21 -1.16 -0.48 4.78
CA ILE A 21 -1.50 -1.66 5.60
C ILE A 21 -0.30 -2.62 5.66
N ILE A 22 0.38 -2.85 4.53
CA ILE A 22 1.53 -3.76 4.47
C ILE A 22 2.73 -3.21 5.25
N ILE A 23 3.02 -1.90 5.15
CA ILE A 23 4.04 -1.27 6.00
C ILE A 23 3.66 -1.44 7.48
N GLY A 24 2.41 -1.13 7.84
CA GLY A 24 1.94 -1.18 9.23
C GLY A 24 2.05 -2.58 9.82
N ALA A 25 1.68 -3.61 9.05
CA ALA A 25 1.83 -5.00 9.44
C ALA A 25 3.31 -5.40 9.61
N ASN A 26 4.18 -4.99 8.69
CA ASN A 26 5.63 -5.27 8.78
C ASN A 26 6.24 -4.59 10.02
N PHE A 27 5.83 -3.36 10.32
CA PHE A 27 6.25 -2.64 11.52
C PHE A 27 5.80 -3.37 12.79
N LEU A 28 4.51 -3.71 12.90
CA LEU A 28 3.97 -4.44 14.05
C LEU A 28 4.70 -5.78 14.27
N PHE A 29 4.89 -6.55 13.21
CA PHE A 29 5.55 -7.86 13.29
C PHE A 29 6.98 -7.73 13.82
N GLN A 30 7.77 -6.78 13.29
CA GLN A 30 9.15 -6.58 13.74
C GLN A 30 9.23 -6.10 15.20
N ASN A 31 8.31 -5.25 15.63
CA ASN A 31 8.28 -4.78 17.03
C ASN A 31 7.87 -5.89 18.00
N ILE A 32 6.84 -6.69 17.65
CA ILE A 32 6.42 -7.84 18.46
C ILE A 32 7.56 -8.87 18.54
N TYR A 33 8.21 -9.18 17.41
CA TYR A 33 9.36 -10.07 17.39
C TYR A 33 10.52 -9.54 18.23
N GLY A 34 10.84 -8.25 18.12
CA GLY A 34 11.87 -7.60 18.93
C GLY A 34 11.59 -7.70 20.43
N LEU A 35 10.33 -7.46 20.82
CA LEU A 35 9.86 -7.58 22.20
C LEU A 35 10.01 -9.01 22.73
N ILE A 36 9.57 -10.02 21.97
CA ILE A 36 9.67 -11.44 22.35
C ILE A 36 11.13 -11.88 22.45
N ALA A 37 11.98 -11.44 21.51
CA ALA A 37 13.39 -11.81 21.46
C ALA A 37 14.27 -11.04 22.46
N GLY A 38 13.70 -10.13 23.25
CA GLY A 38 14.44 -9.27 24.18
C GLY A 38 15.46 -8.37 23.49
N LYS A 39 15.28 -8.08 22.19
CA LYS A 39 16.17 -7.21 21.40
C LYS A 39 15.66 -5.77 21.47
N GLY A 40 16.59 -4.81 21.51
CA GLY A 40 16.25 -3.39 21.46
C GLY A 40 15.44 -3.02 20.20
N PHE A 41 14.57 -2.02 20.34
CA PHE A 41 13.74 -1.51 19.24
C PHE A 41 14.59 -0.72 18.24
N TYR A 42 15.17 -1.40 17.26
CA TYR A 42 15.81 -0.76 16.11
C TYR A 42 15.07 -1.16 14.83
N PHE A 43 14.34 -0.20 14.25
CA PHE A 43 13.58 -0.40 13.02
C PHE A 43 14.26 0.28 11.85
N ASN A 44 14.78 -0.51 10.91
CA ASN A 44 15.24 0.03 9.63
C ASN A 44 14.03 0.24 8.71
N MET A 45 13.72 1.49 8.37
CA MET A 45 12.56 1.82 7.52
C MET A 45 12.77 1.50 6.03
N TRP A 46 14.01 1.37 5.57
CA TRP A 46 14.31 1.18 4.14
C TRP A 46 13.58 0.01 3.48
N PRO A 47 13.58 -1.21 4.06
CA PRO A 47 12.84 -2.33 3.48
C PRO A 47 11.34 -2.06 3.36
N SER A 48 10.74 -1.39 4.34
CA SER A 48 9.31 -1.04 4.33
C SER A 48 8.97 -0.05 3.21
N VAL A 49 9.84 0.93 2.96
CA VAL A 49 9.67 1.89 1.86
C VAL A 49 9.73 1.17 0.50
N ILE A 50 10.68 0.24 0.33
CA ILE A 50 10.80 -0.54 -0.90
C ILE A 50 9.53 -1.38 -1.15
N ILE A 51 9.07 -2.09 -0.12
CA ILE A 51 7.85 -2.91 -0.19
C ILE A 51 6.63 -2.03 -0.53
N PHE A 52 6.52 -0.86 0.10
CA PHE A 52 5.45 0.09 -0.20
C PHE A 52 5.46 0.52 -1.66
N CYS A 53 6.61 0.93 -2.20
CA CYS A 53 6.71 1.35 -3.58
C CYS A 53 6.29 0.23 -4.55
N ILE A 54 6.72 -1.01 -4.29
CA ILE A 54 6.34 -2.17 -5.12
C ILE A 54 4.83 -2.39 -5.09
N VAL A 55 4.22 -2.42 -3.89
CA VAL A 55 2.78 -2.64 -3.72
C VAL A 55 1.98 -1.48 -4.33
N PHE A 56 2.41 -0.25 -4.10
CA PHE A 56 1.76 0.94 -4.61
C PHE A 56 1.75 0.94 -6.14
N ILE A 57 2.91 0.77 -6.77
CA ILE A 57 3.03 0.80 -8.23
C ILE A 57 2.27 -0.38 -8.86
N SER A 58 2.40 -1.59 -8.31
CA SER A 58 1.71 -2.77 -8.85
C SER A 58 0.18 -2.67 -8.74
N SER A 59 -0.34 -2.27 -7.58
CA SER A 59 -1.79 -2.08 -7.38
C SER A 59 -2.33 -0.94 -8.24
N PHE A 60 -1.58 0.16 -8.37
CA PHE A 60 -1.99 1.28 -9.19
C PHE A 60 -2.01 0.91 -10.66
N ALA A 61 -0.95 0.26 -11.16
CA ALA A 61 -0.88 -0.25 -12.53
C ALA A 61 -1.99 -1.26 -12.83
N TYR A 62 -2.35 -2.11 -11.86
CA TYR A 62 -3.46 -3.04 -11.98
C TYR A 62 -4.80 -2.32 -12.15
N MET A 63 -5.08 -1.30 -11.33
CA MET A 63 -6.30 -0.50 -11.47
C MET A 63 -6.31 0.23 -12.82
N LEU A 64 -5.21 0.86 -13.21
CA LEU A 64 -5.08 1.51 -14.52
C LEU A 64 -5.40 0.57 -15.70
N ARG A 65 -4.97 -0.70 -15.61
CA ARG A 65 -5.23 -1.70 -16.64
C ARG A 65 -6.71 -2.09 -16.75
N GLN A 66 -7.44 -2.10 -15.64
CA GLN A 66 -8.88 -2.39 -15.65
C GLN A 66 -9.71 -1.20 -16.14
N GLY A 67 -9.19 0.01 -16.01
CA GLY A 67 -9.84 1.21 -16.48
C GLY A 67 -11.02 1.66 -15.61
N PRO A 68 -11.66 2.79 -15.95
CA PRO A 68 -12.68 3.43 -15.14
C PRO A 68 -13.99 2.67 -15.03
N ASP A 69 -14.22 1.69 -15.90
CA ASP A 69 -15.46 0.91 -15.96
C ASP A 69 -15.60 -0.04 -14.76
N ILE A 70 -14.50 -0.36 -14.07
CA ILE A 70 -14.51 -1.17 -12.84
C ILE A 70 -15.29 -0.50 -11.68
N LEU A 71 -15.44 0.82 -11.72
CA LEU A 71 -16.19 1.61 -10.73
C LEU A 71 -17.62 1.93 -11.20
N ILE A 72 -17.99 1.50 -12.40
CA ILE A 72 -19.32 1.66 -13.00
C ILE A 72 -19.93 0.26 -13.04
N ASN A 73 -20.26 -0.27 -11.87
CA ASN A 73 -21.25 -1.34 -11.79
C ASN A 73 -22.59 -0.64 -11.55
N ASP A 74 -23.52 -0.80 -12.50
CA ASP A 74 -24.95 -0.51 -12.29
C ASP A 74 -25.52 -1.42 -11.20
#